data_AF-A0A919XV54-F1
#
_entry.id   AF-A0A919XV54-F1
#
_cell.length_a   1.000
_cell.length_b   1.000
_cell.length_c   1.000
_cell.angle_alpha   90.00
_cell.angle_beta   90.00
_cell.angle_gamma   90.00
#
_symmetry.space_group_name_H-M   'P 1'
#
loop_
_entity.id
_entity.type
_entity.pdbx_description
1 polymer ?
#
loop_
_entity_poly.entity_id
_entity_poly.type
_entity_poly.pdbx_seq_one_letter_code
_entity_poly.pdbx_strand_id
1 'polypeptide(L)'
;MSTPDRITINVEIYGTSYKIVGSNPEYMKQVARRVDGHMRSMAKQYAHLDTPRLAVLAAVRMAEEAVKVDDLQAELEELQKEKGSLAQEISVLQALHTKQEAAYKELQEERHQLKSDKKTLTEQNAKQAASLQEREAECLKLGGKVQELERQLAELKGSNAQLQAKLRGVEQEARKEQQEKTKAQGELQAAKEREAEARKAGVQSKESAARLEQQVKLLQQSLQAADSEIKKQQRLQQETKAREDKLREELAAVVQNEASWQKLADKRSEELSRMEITLMESKEVAAGLERKLAASAEEQETVKNSLAQEQNRVRDLQTELSGLQAKLAEAEQTNETLFSNDQFIREDNERLKKEVEKLGGRLQQLEQDIKDYAALAEEQEQAREAAEIREREWREQLALAEQELNSWRDTERELQLQIENWQLESAAGGEQVLALREDYEEVLKERDRLADELKQISDSFEIVSHEYRLLQVERDMSLEKSESREAEYQRLKEDYAKLQNEYNEWIELIEQD
;
A
#
# COMPACT_ATOMS: atom_id res chain seq x y z
N MET A 1 4.82 -68.98 57.68
CA MET A 1 5.35 -70.22 58.27
C MET A 1 4.27 -71.29 58.22
N SER A 2 4.17 -72.01 57.10
CA SER A 2 3.42 -73.27 57.01
C SER A 2 4.45 -74.33 56.65
N THR A 3 4.79 -75.21 57.59
CA THR A 3 5.67 -76.35 57.30
C THR A 3 4.89 -77.32 56.42
N PRO A 4 5.35 -77.63 55.19
CA PRO A 4 4.64 -78.55 54.32
C PRO A 4 4.61 -79.94 54.99
N ASP A 5 3.45 -80.61 54.93
CA ASP A 5 3.25 -81.95 55.47
C ASP A 5 4.30 -82.91 54.91
N ARG A 6 5.23 -83.33 55.76
CA ARG A 6 6.32 -84.25 55.41
C ARG A 6 5.79 -85.68 55.51
N ILE A 7 5.47 -86.28 54.37
CA ILE A 7 4.96 -87.65 54.29
C ILE A 7 6.15 -88.60 54.12
N THR A 8 6.21 -89.68 54.91
CA THR A 8 7.21 -90.75 54.74
C THR A 8 6.68 -91.80 53.78
N ILE A 9 7.42 -92.07 52.70
CA ILE A 9 7.06 -93.07 51.68
C ILE A 9 8.18 -94.11 51.57
N ASN A 10 7.80 -95.39 51.47
CA ASN A 10 8.72 -96.46 51.12
C ASN A 10 8.88 -96.53 49.60
N VAL A 11 10.10 -96.46 49.10
CA VAL A 11 10.43 -96.59 47.67
C VAL A 11 11.55 -97.62 47.49
N GLU A 12 11.58 -98.28 46.33
CA GLU A 12 12.62 -99.25 45.99
C GLU A 12 13.55 -98.64 44.93
N ILE A 13 14.86 -98.66 45.19
CA ILE A 13 15.89 -98.15 44.29
C ILE A 13 17.00 -99.21 44.21
N TYR A 14 17.26 -99.69 43.00
CA TYR A 14 18.30 -100.67 42.67
C TYR A 14 18.25 -101.93 43.56
N GLY A 15 17.04 -102.45 43.81
CA GLY A 15 16.79 -103.67 44.62
C GLY A 15 16.85 -103.47 46.14
N THR A 16 17.04 -102.24 46.62
CA THR A 16 17.00 -101.91 48.07
C THR A 16 15.81 -101.00 48.38
N SER A 17 15.09 -101.30 49.46
CA SER A 17 13.95 -100.48 49.93
C SER A 17 14.42 -99.37 50.87
N TYR A 18 14.10 -98.12 50.53
CA TYR A 18 14.43 -96.92 51.31
C TYR A 18 13.16 -96.20 51.79
N LYS A 19 13.24 -95.60 52.99
CA LYS A 19 12.23 -94.69 53.55
C LYS A 19 12.63 -93.26 53.27
N ILE A 20 11.92 -92.58 52.36
CA ILE A 20 12.21 -91.19 51.98
C ILE A 20 11.08 -90.28 52.45
N VAL A 21 11.44 -89.08 52.91
CA VAL A 21 10.50 -88.06 53.35
C VAL A 21 10.34 -87.03 52.23
N GLY A 22 9.11 -86.75 51.81
CA GLY A 22 8.84 -85.77 50.76
C GLY A 22 7.41 -85.22 50.81
N SER A 23 7.18 -84.16 50.05
CA SER A 23 5.92 -83.40 50.11
C SER A 23 4.79 -84.03 49.27
N ASN A 24 5.12 -84.76 48.20
CA ASN A 24 4.14 -85.42 47.32
C ASN A 24 4.53 -86.90 47.07
N PRO A 25 3.71 -87.87 47.51
CA PRO A 25 3.98 -89.30 47.34
C PRO A 25 4.20 -89.75 45.89
N GLU A 26 3.43 -89.22 44.95
CA GLU A 26 3.50 -89.64 43.54
C GLU A 26 4.75 -89.09 42.87
N TYR A 27 5.06 -87.82 43.14
CA TYR A 27 6.28 -87.18 42.66
C TYR A 27 7.53 -87.87 43.22
N MET A 28 7.56 -88.24 44.51
CA MET A 28 8.68 -88.96 45.12
C MET A 28 8.86 -90.37 44.53
N LYS A 29 7.78 -91.09 44.23
CA LYS A 29 7.86 -92.36 43.50
C LYS A 29 8.42 -92.17 42.09
N GLN A 30 8.05 -91.11 41.39
CA GLN A 30 8.58 -90.78 40.08
C GLN A 30 10.08 -90.44 40.12
N VAL A 31 10.51 -89.65 41.11
CA VAL A 31 11.93 -89.34 41.34
C VAL A 31 12.70 -90.63 41.65
N ALA A 32 12.19 -91.50 42.52
CA ALA A 32 12.81 -92.79 42.82
C ALA A 32 12.93 -93.69 41.57
N ARG A 33 11.89 -93.74 40.72
CA ARG A 33 11.94 -94.43 39.42
C ARG A 33 13.00 -93.84 38.49
N ARG A 34 13.14 -92.51 38.47
CA ARG A 34 14.17 -91.83 37.66
C ARG A 34 15.56 -92.19 38.16
N VAL A 35 15.81 -92.15 39.47
CA VAL A 35 17.09 -92.55 40.08
C VAL A 35 17.41 -94.02 39.78
N ASP A 36 16.45 -94.93 39.96
CA ASP A 36 16.61 -96.37 39.65
C ASP A 36 16.96 -96.59 38.17
N GLY A 37 16.30 -95.88 37.26
CA GLY A 37 16.60 -95.90 35.82
C GLY A 37 18.03 -95.42 35.50
N HIS A 38 18.48 -94.33 36.13
CA HIS A 38 19.83 -93.79 35.93
C HIS A 38 20.89 -94.76 36.48
N MET A 39 20.69 -95.30 37.68
CA MET A 39 21.58 -96.30 38.27
C MET A 39 21.68 -97.55 37.38
N ARG A 40 20.55 -98.08 36.88
CA ARG A 40 20.56 -99.24 35.95
C ARG A 40 21.21 -98.93 34.60
N SER A 41 21.02 -97.73 34.06
CA SER A 41 21.64 -97.31 32.80
C SER A 41 23.17 -97.23 32.94
N MET A 42 23.65 -96.58 34.00
CA MET A 42 25.08 -96.49 34.26
C MET A 42 25.70 -97.83 34.65
N ALA A 43 24.96 -98.72 35.33
CA ALA A 43 25.44 -100.07 35.63
C ALA A 43 25.77 -100.86 34.36
N LYS A 44 25.04 -100.62 33.25
CA LYS A 44 25.33 -101.23 31.94
C LYS A 44 26.62 -100.69 31.33
N GLN A 45 26.91 -99.41 31.52
CA GLN A 45 28.09 -98.73 30.95
C GLN A 45 29.36 -98.93 31.80
N TYR A 46 29.20 -99.01 33.12
CA TYR A 46 30.28 -99.09 34.10
C TYR A 46 30.10 -100.33 35.00
N ALA A 47 30.20 -101.52 34.39
CA ALA A 47 29.91 -102.81 35.04
C ALA A 47 30.87 -103.20 36.19
N HIS A 48 31.96 -102.47 36.38
CA HIS A 48 33.00 -102.72 37.40
C HIS A 48 32.82 -101.85 38.66
N LEU A 49 31.84 -100.95 38.70
CA LEU A 49 31.55 -100.12 39.88
C LEU A 49 30.64 -100.87 40.87
N ASP A 50 30.98 -100.77 42.15
CA ASP A 50 30.16 -101.21 43.28
C ASP A 50 28.94 -100.29 43.47
N THR A 51 27.88 -100.83 44.09
CA THR A 51 26.60 -100.14 44.27
C THR A 51 26.72 -98.75 44.90
N PRO A 52 27.58 -98.50 45.92
CA PRO A 52 27.78 -97.16 46.48
C PRO A 52 28.41 -96.17 45.48
N ARG A 53 29.47 -96.55 44.75
CA ARG A 53 30.10 -95.66 43.76
C ARG A 53 29.18 -95.40 42.57
N LEU A 54 28.39 -96.39 42.16
CA LEU A 54 27.36 -96.24 41.16
C LEU A 54 26.25 -95.27 41.62
N ALA A 55 25.82 -95.34 42.88
CA ALA A 55 24.83 -94.41 43.44
C ALA A 55 25.34 -92.97 43.45
N VAL A 56 26.61 -92.76 43.86
CA VAL A 56 27.23 -91.43 43.86
C VAL A 56 27.37 -90.88 42.44
N LEU A 57 27.82 -91.69 41.48
CA LEU A 57 27.90 -91.25 40.08
C LEU A 57 26.52 -90.90 39.51
N ALA A 58 25.46 -91.61 39.90
CA ALA A 58 24.10 -91.35 39.45
C ALA A 58 23.58 -90.04 40.06
N ALA A 59 23.88 -89.81 41.35
CA ALA A 59 23.56 -88.56 42.02
C ALA A 59 24.30 -87.36 41.39
N VAL A 60 25.60 -87.52 41.07
CA VAL A 60 26.39 -86.47 40.41
C VAL A 60 25.85 -86.15 39.01
N ARG A 61 25.52 -87.16 38.20
CA ARG A 61 24.93 -86.95 36.87
C ARG A 61 23.55 -86.30 36.94
N MET A 62 22.71 -86.71 37.90
CA MET A 62 21.41 -86.09 38.11
C MET A 62 21.53 -84.65 38.60
N ALA A 63 22.54 -84.34 39.44
CA ALA A 63 22.84 -82.99 39.87
C ALA A 63 23.36 -82.13 38.70
N GLU A 64 24.23 -82.67 37.85
CA GLU A 64 24.70 -82.02 36.63
C GLU A 64 23.55 -81.73 35.66
N GLU A 65 22.63 -82.68 35.45
CA GLU A 65 21.41 -82.47 34.66
C GLU A 65 20.52 -81.38 35.26
N ALA A 66 20.36 -81.33 36.58
CA ALA A 66 19.56 -80.32 37.25
C ALA A 66 20.16 -78.93 37.07
N VAL A 67 21.47 -78.78 37.30
CA VAL A 67 22.19 -77.51 37.08
C VAL A 67 22.05 -77.06 35.63
N LYS A 68 22.21 -77.97 34.67
CA LYS A 68 22.02 -77.65 33.25
C LYS A 68 20.59 -77.22 32.90
N VAL A 69 19.59 -77.81 33.55
CA VAL A 69 18.19 -77.40 33.37
C VAL A 69 17.94 -76.02 33.97
N ASP A 70 18.51 -75.73 35.14
CA ASP A 70 18.42 -74.41 35.78
C ASP A 70 19.09 -73.33 34.90
N ASP A 71 20.27 -73.62 34.35
CA ASP A 71 20.98 -72.72 33.40
C ASP A 71 20.13 -72.45 32.14
N LEU A 72 19.55 -73.50 31.55
CA LEU A 72 18.66 -73.37 30.39
C LEU A 72 17.36 -72.63 30.72
N GLN A 73 16.82 -72.79 31.93
CA GLN A 73 15.66 -72.03 32.39
C GLN A 73 15.99 -70.55 32.54
N ALA A 74 17.15 -70.22 33.11
CA ALA A 74 17.63 -68.84 33.21
C ALA A 74 17.80 -68.20 31.83
N GLU A 75 18.44 -68.90 30.88
CA GLU A 75 18.60 -68.43 29.50
C GLU A 75 17.24 -68.21 28.80
N LEU A 76 16.28 -69.12 29.02
CA LEU A 76 14.93 -69.01 28.46
C LEU A 76 14.16 -67.83 29.07
N GLU A 77 14.33 -67.56 30.36
CA GLU A 77 13.77 -66.37 31.02
C GLU A 77 14.40 -65.07 30.51
N GLU A 78 15.71 -65.03 30.27
CA GLU A 78 16.39 -63.89 29.65
C GLU A 78 15.88 -63.63 28.23
N LEU A 79 15.82 -64.66 27.39
CA LEU A 79 15.27 -64.55 26.04
C LEU A 79 13.79 -64.13 26.03
N GLN A 80 13.01 -64.55 27.03
CA GLN A 80 11.63 -64.08 27.17
C GLN A 80 11.54 -62.60 27.55
N LYS A 81 12.44 -62.12 28.40
CA LYS A 81 12.53 -60.68 28.74
C LYS A 81 12.95 -59.87 27.53
N GLU A 82 13.96 -60.32 26.78
CA GLU A 82 14.40 -59.67 25.54
C GLU A 82 13.30 -59.66 24.47
N LYS A 83 12.59 -60.77 24.30
CA LYS A 83 11.42 -60.82 23.40
C LYS A 83 10.33 -59.84 23.84
N GLY A 84 10.13 -59.68 25.15
CA GLY A 84 9.21 -58.70 25.72
C GLY A 84 9.62 -57.26 25.43
N SER A 85 10.90 -56.92 25.63
CA SER A 85 11.41 -55.58 25.32
C SER A 85 11.37 -55.29 23.83
N LEU A 86 11.75 -56.24 22.98
CA LEU A 86 11.65 -56.11 21.52
C LEU A 86 10.20 -55.96 21.05
N ALA A 87 9.26 -56.72 21.61
CA ALA A 87 7.83 -56.56 21.28
C ALA A 87 7.31 -55.17 21.67
N GLN A 88 7.77 -54.63 22.79
CA GLN A 88 7.44 -53.28 23.23
C GLN A 88 8.06 -52.21 22.30
N GLU A 89 9.33 -52.37 21.92
CA GLU A 89 9.98 -51.50 20.93
C GLU A 89 9.28 -51.55 19.57
N ILE A 90 8.95 -52.74 19.06
CA ILE A 90 8.20 -52.89 17.81
C ILE A 90 6.84 -52.20 17.90
N SER A 91 6.13 -52.33 19.03
CA SER A 91 4.85 -51.65 19.24
C SER A 91 4.98 -50.13 19.22
N VAL A 92 6.03 -49.59 19.88
CA VAL A 92 6.32 -48.15 19.88
C VAL A 92 6.69 -47.67 18.48
N LEU A 93 7.54 -48.41 17.76
CA LEU A 93 7.93 -48.09 16.38
C LEU A 93 6.74 -48.12 15.43
N GLN A 94 5.85 -49.10 15.56
CA GLN A 94 4.60 -49.16 14.78
C GLN A 94 3.67 -47.97 15.10
N ALA A 95 3.54 -47.58 16.38
CA ALA A 95 2.76 -46.41 16.76
C ALA A 95 3.39 -45.10 16.26
N LEU A 96 4.72 -45.00 16.24
CA LEU A 96 5.43 -43.87 15.67
C LEU A 96 5.21 -43.80 14.14
N HIS A 97 5.32 -44.93 13.46
CA HIS A 97 5.11 -45.02 12.01
C HIS A 97 3.70 -44.61 11.61
N THR A 98 2.66 -45.07 12.34
CA THR A 98 1.28 -44.67 12.04
C THR A 98 1.04 -43.18 12.30
N LYS A 99 1.65 -42.60 13.32
CA LYS A 99 1.64 -41.14 13.55
C LYS A 99 2.32 -40.37 12.43
N GLN A 100 3.49 -40.84 11.97
CA GLN A 100 4.21 -40.22 10.85
C GLN A 100 3.41 -40.29 9.55
N GLU A 101 2.77 -41.43 9.26
CA GLU A 101 1.89 -41.58 8.09
C GLU A 101 0.68 -40.64 8.16
N ALA A 102 0.06 -40.49 9.34
CA ALA A 102 -1.06 -39.57 9.53
C ALA A 102 -0.63 -38.11 9.30
N ALA A 103 0.47 -37.68 9.92
CA ALA A 103 1.02 -36.33 9.74
C ALA A 103 1.40 -36.06 8.27
N TYR A 104 1.94 -37.07 7.56
CA TYR A 104 2.26 -36.93 6.14
C TYR A 104 1.00 -36.78 5.27
N LYS A 105 -0.09 -37.46 5.59
CA LYS A 105 -1.38 -37.29 4.90
C LYS A 105 -1.98 -35.92 5.16
N GLU A 106 -1.98 -35.45 6.41
CA GLU A 106 -2.45 -34.10 6.76
C GLU A 106 -1.67 -33.02 6.00
N LEU A 107 -0.33 -33.13 5.98
CA LEU A 107 0.53 -32.21 5.23
C LEU A 107 0.26 -32.25 3.72
N GLN A 108 -0.06 -33.43 3.15
CA GLN A 108 -0.46 -33.54 1.75
C GLN A 108 -1.79 -32.84 1.49
N GLU A 109 -2.79 -33.02 2.37
CA GLU A 109 -4.09 -32.36 2.26
C GLU A 109 -3.96 -30.84 2.36
N GLU A 110 -3.20 -30.32 3.32
CA GLU A 110 -2.88 -28.89 3.44
C GLU A 110 -2.20 -28.37 2.17
N ARG A 111 -1.23 -29.10 1.64
CA ARG A 111 -0.55 -28.71 0.39
C ARG A 111 -1.50 -28.70 -0.80
N HIS A 112 -2.47 -29.62 -0.85
CA HIS A 112 -3.51 -29.64 -1.88
C HIS A 112 -4.46 -28.44 -1.73
N GLN A 113 -4.89 -28.12 -0.51
CA GLN A 113 -5.72 -26.96 -0.20
C GLN A 113 -5.00 -25.65 -0.56
N LEU A 114 -3.75 -25.47 -0.12
CA LEU A 114 -2.93 -24.31 -0.48
C LEU A 114 -2.74 -24.18 -1.99
N LYS A 115 -2.66 -25.29 -2.72
CA LYS A 115 -2.57 -25.28 -4.19
C LYS A 115 -3.88 -24.84 -4.84
N SER A 116 -5.04 -25.28 -4.33
CA SER A 116 -6.34 -24.79 -4.82
C SER A 116 -6.53 -23.32 -4.50
N ASP A 117 -6.17 -22.88 -3.29
CA ASP A 117 -6.32 -21.49 -2.85
C ASP A 117 -5.39 -20.56 -3.63
N LYS A 118 -4.15 -20.99 -3.86
CA LYS A 118 -3.23 -20.25 -4.74
C LYS A 118 -3.82 -20.10 -6.14
N LYS A 119 -4.46 -21.15 -6.69
CA LYS A 119 -5.08 -21.09 -8.01
C LYS A 119 -6.25 -20.11 -8.04
N THR A 120 -7.17 -20.18 -7.07
CA THR A 120 -8.31 -19.27 -6.99
C THR A 120 -7.88 -17.82 -6.79
N LEU A 121 -6.88 -17.56 -5.94
CA LEU A 121 -6.28 -16.23 -5.76
C LEU A 121 -5.63 -15.72 -7.04
N THR A 122 -4.90 -16.56 -7.78
CA THR A 122 -4.32 -16.14 -9.08
C THR A 122 -5.40 -15.80 -10.11
N GLU A 123 -6.50 -16.56 -10.16
CA GLU A 123 -7.63 -16.28 -11.05
C GLU A 123 -8.37 -15.00 -10.63
N GLN A 124 -8.54 -14.74 -9.33
CA GLN A 124 -9.12 -13.50 -8.82
C GLN A 124 -8.25 -12.29 -9.13
N ASN A 125 -6.93 -12.38 -8.89
CA ASN A 125 -5.99 -11.31 -9.22
C ASN A 125 -5.95 -11.03 -10.73
N ALA A 126 -6.00 -12.06 -11.57
CA ALA A 126 -6.08 -11.88 -13.02
C ALA A 126 -7.37 -11.16 -13.45
N LYS A 127 -8.52 -11.51 -12.85
CA LYS A 127 -9.80 -10.82 -13.10
C LYS A 127 -9.76 -9.36 -12.64
N GLN A 128 -9.20 -9.10 -11.47
CA GLN A 128 -9.06 -7.72 -10.96
C GLN A 128 -8.13 -6.90 -11.85
N ALA A 129 -7.00 -7.45 -12.27
CA ALA A 129 -6.07 -6.79 -13.19
C ALA A 129 -6.73 -6.46 -14.54
N ALA A 130 -7.52 -7.39 -15.10
CA ALA A 130 -8.29 -7.14 -16.32
C ALA A 130 -9.31 -6.01 -16.13
N SER A 131 -10.04 -6.00 -15.01
CA SER A 131 -11.01 -4.92 -14.71
C SER A 131 -10.35 -3.56 -14.50
N LEU A 132 -9.13 -3.53 -13.95
CA LEU A 132 -8.34 -2.30 -13.82
C LEU A 132 -7.87 -1.81 -15.18
N GLN A 133 -7.38 -2.69 -16.06
CA GLN A 133 -7.02 -2.33 -17.43
C GLN A 133 -8.21 -1.78 -18.23
N GLU A 134 -9.40 -2.37 -18.08
CA GLU A 134 -10.62 -1.85 -18.71
C GLU A 134 -10.95 -0.44 -18.21
N ARG A 135 -10.88 -0.21 -16.89
CA ARG A 135 -11.09 1.12 -16.29
C ARG A 135 -10.03 2.12 -16.72
N GLU A 136 -8.76 1.73 -16.80
CA GLU A 136 -7.69 2.59 -17.30
C GLU A 136 -7.92 2.99 -18.76
N ALA A 137 -8.33 2.03 -19.60
CA ALA A 137 -8.69 2.30 -21.00
C ALA A 137 -9.92 3.23 -21.12
N GLU A 138 -10.91 3.10 -20.23
CA GLU A 138 -12.04 4.02 -20.12
C GLU A 138 -11.60 5.42 -19.69
N CYS A 139 -10.75 5.53 -18.67
CA CYS A 139 -10.18 6.81 -18.22
C CYS A 139 -9.41 7.51 -19.36
N LEU A 140 -8.62 6.77 -20.15
CA LEU A 140 -7.93 7.32 -21.32
C LEU A 140 -8.92 7.83 -22.39
N LYS A 141 -9.99 7.06 -22.68
CA LYS A 141 -11.06 7.49 -23.61
C LYS A 141 -11.78 8.74 -23.10
N LEU A 142 -12.10 8.81 -21.81
CA LEU A 142 -12.73 9.98 -21.20
C LEU A 142 -11.78 11.18 -21.20
N GLY A 143 -10.49 10.98 -20.93
CA GLY A 143 -9.46 12.02 -21.03
C GLY A 143 -9.38 12.60 -22.44
N GLY A 144 -9.40 11.75 -23.48
CA GLY A 144 -9.45 12.19 -24.87
C GLY A 144 -10.73 13.00 -25.20
N LYS A 145 -11.89 12.59 -24.66
CA LYS A 145 -13.14 13.35 -24.81
C LYS A 145 -13.07 14.71 -24.11
N VAL A 146 -12.49 14.77 -22.91
CA VAL A 146 -12.30 16.02 -22.17
C VAL A 146 -11.39 16.97 -22.95
N GLN A 147 -10.26 16.49 -23.49
CA GLN A 147 -9.37 17.31 -24.32
C GLN A 147 -10.08 17.85 -25.57
N GLU A 148 -10.90 17.04 -26.25
CA GLU A 148 -11.66 17.51 -27.40
C GLU A 148 -12.71 18.56 -27.01
N LEU A 149 -13.40 18.38 -25.87
CA LEU A 149 -14.33 19.38 -25.34
C LEU A 149 -13.62 20.68 -24.93
N GLU A 150 -12.43 20.59 -24.33
CA GLU A 150 -11.60 21.74 -24.01
C GLU A 150 -11.17 22.50 -25.26
N ARG A 151 -10.79 21.77 -26.33
CA ARG A 151 -10.49 22.35 -27.64
C ARG A 151 -11.69 23.08 -28.23
N GLN A 152 -12.87 22.45 -28.22
CA GLN A 152 -14.12 23.06 -28.67
C GLN A 152 -14.49 24.30 -27.85
N LEU A 153 -14.32 24.26 -26.52
CA LEU A 153 -14.53 25.43 -25.66
C LEU A 153 -13.53 26.55 -25.95
N ALA A 154 -12.27 26.24 -26.23
CA ALA A 154 -11.27 27.22 -26.62
C ALA A 154 -11.60 27.87 -27.97
N GLU A 155 -12.03 27.08 -28.96
CA GLU A 155 -12.51 27.57 -30.26
C GLU A 155 -13.75 28.48 -30.10
N LEU A 156 -14.72 28.07 -29.27
CA LEU A 156 -15.91 28.88 -28.97
C LEU A 156 -15.56 30.16 -28.20
N LYS A 157 -14.62 30.12 -27.27
CA LYS A 157 -14.12 31.33 -26.58
C LYS A 157 -13.42 32.26 -27.57
N GLY A 158 -12.62 31.72 -28.48
CA GLY A 158 -11.97 32.49 -29.54
C GLY A 158 -12.97 33.14 -30.49
N SER A 159 -14.00 32.40 -30.93
CA SER A 159 -15.05 32.93 -31.80
C SER A 159 -15.91 33.97 -31.10
N ASN A 160 -16.25 33.77 -29.82
CA ASN A 160 -16.97 34.75 -29.01
C ASN A 160 -16.13 36.02 -28.79
N ALA A 161 -14.83 35.90 -28.52
CA ALA A 161 -13.93 37.05 -28.43
C ALA A 161 -13.85 37.83 -29.76
N GLN A 162 -13.80 37.14 -30.90
CA GLN A 162 -13.85 37.77 -32.22
C GLN A 162 -15.20 38.47 -32.48
N LEU A 163 -16.32 37.85 -32.09
CA LEU A 163 -17.65 38.45 -32.20
C LEU A 163 -17.78 39.68 -31.31
N GLN A 164 -17.30 39.63 -30.08
CA GLN A 164 -17.26 40.79 -29.18
C GLN A 164 -16.38 41.93 -29.73
N ALA A 165 -15.23 41.61 -30.32
CA ALA A 165 -14.38 42.60 -30.98
C ALA A 165 -15.09 43.26 -32.17
N LYS A 166 -15.78 42.47 -33.00
CA LYS A 166 -16.61 42.98 -34.10
C LYS A 166 -17.75 43.84 -33.59
N LEU A 167 -18.44 43.41 -32.52
CA LEU A 167 -19.54 44.15 -31.92
C LEU A 167 -19.07 45.50 -31.37
N ARG A 168 -17.93 45.53 -30.66
CA ARG A 168 -17.29 46.77 -30.20
C ARG A 168 -16.87 47.68 -31.37
N GLY A 169 -16.40 47.10 -32.47
CA GLY A 169 -16.08 47.85 -33.70
C GLY A 169 -17.32 48.53 -34.28
N VAL A 170 -18.40 47.77 -34.46
CA VAL A 170 -19.69 48.27 -34.96
C VAL A 170 -20.28 49.31 -34.00
N GLU A 171 -20.20 49.09 -32.68
CA GLU A 171 -20.64 50.08 -31.68
C GLU A 171 -19.84 51.37 -31.74
N GLN A 172 -18.52 51.31 -31.98
CA GLN A 172 -17.69 52.49 -32.18
C GLN A 172 -18.04 53.23 -33.48
N GLU A 173 -18.28 52.50 -34.57
CA GLU A 173 -18.73 53.06 -35.85
C GLU A 173 -20.09 53.73 -35.70
N ALA A 174 -21.06 53.05 -35.08
CA ALA A 174 -22.37 53.61 -34.78
C ALA A 174 -22.27 54.85 -33.89
N ARG A 175 -21.37 54.88 -32.89
CA ARG A 175 -21.13 56.07 -32.07
C ARG A 175 -20.55 57.22 -32.88
N LYS A 176 -19.62 56.96 -33.80
CA LYS A 176 -19.07 57.98 -34.70
C LYS A 176 -20.15 58.53 -35.63
N GLU A 177 -20.95 57.66 -36.22
CA GLU A 177 -22.07 58.05 -37.09
C GLU A 177 -23.13 58.84 -36.32
N GLN A 178 -23.42 58.45 -35.07
CA GLN A 178 -24.30 59.21 -34.17
C GLN A 178 -23.72 60.60 -33.85
N GLN A 179 -22.43 60.71 -33.56
CA GLN A 179 -21.75 61.98 -33.33
C GLN A 179 -21.77 62.86 -34.59
N GLU A 180 -21.50 62.31 -35.76
CA GLU A 180 -21.58 63.01 -37.05
C GLU A 180 -23.01 63.48 -37.33
N LYS A 181 -24.01 62.64 -37.06
CA LYS A 181 -25.42 63.01 -37.17
C LYS A 181 -25.79 64.15 -36.22
N THR A 182 -25.32 64.13 -34.96
CA THR A 182 -25.58 65.24 -34.02
C THR A 182 -24.90 66.54 -34.45
N LYS A 183 -23.67 66.46 -34.99
CA LYS A 183 -22.98 67.62 -35.56
C LYS A 183 -23.74 68.19 -36.77
N ALA A 184 -24.14 67.32 -37.70
CA ALA A 184 -24.93 67.71 -38.87
C ALA A 184 -26.30 68.29 -38.48
N GLN A 185 -26.96 67.75 -37.44
CA GLN A 185 -28.17 68.32 -36.88
C GLN A 185 -27.95 69.71 -36.27
N GLY A 186 -26.85 69.90 -35.54
CA GLY A 186 -26.45 71.20 -34.99
C GLY A 186 -26.14 72.23 -36.08
N GLU A 187 -25.41 71.84 -37.13
CA GLU A 187 -25.14 72.69 -38.30
C GLU A 187 -26.43 73.06 -39.05
N LEU A 188 -27.37 72.14 -39.19
CA LEU A 188 -28.68 72.40 -39.78
C LEU A 188 -29.52 73.37 -38.92
N GLN A 189 -29.50 73.21 -37.59
CA GLN A 189 -30.16 74.16 -36.68
C GLN A 189 -29.54 75.55 -36.77
N ALA A 190 -28.22 75.65 -36.74
CA ALA A 190 -27.51 76.92 -36.91
C ALA A 190 -27.79 77.56 -38.27
N ALA A 191 -27.89 76.76 -39.35
CA ALA A 191 -28.27 77.25 -40.67
C ALA A 191 -29.72 77.76 -40.70
N LYS A 192 -30.66 77.07 -40.05
CA LYS A 192 -32.05 77.52 -39.91
C LYS A 192 -32.17 78.82 -39.10
N GLU A 193 -31.39 78.96 -38.03
CA GLU A 193 -31.33 80.19 -37.23
C GLU A 193 -30.77 81.36 -38.06
N ARG A 194 -29.68 81.14 -38.79
CA ARG A 194 -29.14 82.13 -39.74
C ARG A 194 -30.13 82.50 -40.83
N GLU A 195 -30.86 81.53 -41.37
CA GLU A 195 -31.91 81.80 -42.35
C GLU A 195 -33.07 82.60 -41.73
N ALA A 196 -33.48 82.29 -40.51
CA ALA A 196 -34.51 83.04 -39.79
C ALA A 196 -34.07 84.47 -39.47
N GLU A 197 -32.81 84.67 -39.07
CA GLU A 197 -32.21 85.99 -38.87
C GLU A 197 -32.12 86.79 -40.17
N ALA A 198 -31.67 86.16 -41.26
CA ALA A 198 -31.65 86.77 -42.58
C ALA A 198 -33.06 87.13 -43.07
N ARG A 199 -34.07 86.30 -42.80
CA ARG A 199 -35.48 86.62 -43.07
C ARG A 199 -35.98 87.80 -42.25
N LYS A 200 -35.67 87.85 -40.94
CA LYS A 200 -36.01 89.00 -40.09
C LYS A 200 -35.36 90.30 -40.60
N ALA A 201 -34.07 90.25 -40.94
CA ALA A 201 -33.37 91.38 -41.54
C ALA A 201 -33.99 91.80 -42.89
N GLY A 202 -34.40 90.84 -43.72
CA GLY A 202 -35.09 91.10 -44.98
C GLY A 202 -36.46 91.77 -44.80
N VAL A 203 -37.23 91.38 -43.78
CA VAL A 203 -38.50 92.05 -43.44
C VAL A 203 -38.25 93.47 -42.94
N GLN A 204 -37.28 93.68 -42.06
CA GLN A 204 -36.90 95.00 -41.57
C GLN A 204 -36.42 95.93 -42.71
N SER A 205 -35.64 95.41 -43.65
CA SER A 205 -35.21 96.16 -44.84
C SER A 205 -36.38 96.54 -45.76
N LYS A 206 -37.39 95.66 -45.89
CA LYS A 206 -38.62 95.95 -46.64
C LYS A 206 -39.48 97.00 -45.95
N GLU A 207 -39.60 96.96 -44.63
CA GLU A 207 -40.31 97.98 -43.85
C GLU A 207 -39.61 99.34 -43.94
N SER A 208 -38.27 99.39 -43.90
CA SER A 208 -37.53 100.64 -44.11
C SER A 208 -37.67 101.17 -45.54
N ALA A 209 -37.69 100.29 -46.55
CA ALA A 209 -37.93 100.68 -47.93
C ALA A 209 -39.36 101.24 -48.13
N ALA A 210 -40.37 100.62 -47.54
CA ALA A 210 -41.76 101.10 -47.58
C ALA A 210 -41.93 102.47 -46.89
N ARG A 211 -41.20 102.72 -45.79
CA ARG A 211 -41.17 104.05 -45.14
C ARG A 211 -40.54 105.12 -46.03
N LEU A 212 -39.47 104.78 -46.74
CA LEU A 212 -38.83 105.69 -47.70
C LEU A 212 -39.74 105.96 -48.90
N GLU A 213 -40.45 104.95 -49.42
CA GLU A 213 -41.45 105.14 -50.47
C GLU A 213 -42.60 106.05 -50.03
N GLN A 214 -43.09 105.91 -48.80
CA GLN A 214 -44.10 106.83 -48.24
C GLN A 214 -43.58 108.27 -48.14
N GLN A 215 -42.33 108.47 -47.75
CA GLN A 215 -41.70 109.80 -47.72
C GLN A 215 -41.56 110.40 -49.12
N VAL A 216 -41.16 109.60 -50.13
CA VAL A 216 -41.09 110.05 -51.53
C VAL A 216 -42.48 110.46 -52.05
N LYS A 217 -43.52 109.72 -51.68
CA LYS A 217 -44.90 110.02 -52.08
C LYS A 217 -45.43 111.32 -51.48
N LEU A 218 -45.12 111.58 -50.20
CA LEU A 218 -45.41 112.85 -49.53
C LEU A 218 -44.67 114.03 -50.17
N LEU A 219 -43.39 113.84 -50.51
CA LEU A 219 -42.60 114.85 -51.21
C LEU A 219 -43.16 115.13 -52.61
N GLN A 220 -43.57 114.11 -53.36
CA GLN A 220 -44.26 114.28 -54.65
C GLN A 220 -45.58 115.06 -54.53
N GLN A 221 -46.38 114.81 -53.50
CA GLN A 221 -47.62 115.55 -53.26
C GLN A 221 -47.35 117.03 -52.94
N SER A 222 -46.27 117.33 -52.19
CA SER A 222 -45.86 118.72 -51.93
C SER A 222 -45.36 119.45 -53.19
N LEU A 223 -44.66 118.76 -54.09
CA LEU A 223 -44.25 119.28 -55.39
C LEU A 223 -45.45 119.58 -56.30
N GLN A 224 -46.44 118.69 -56.34
CA GLN A 224 -47.68 118.92 -57.10
C GLN A 224 -48.50 120.09 -56.54
N ALA A 225 -48.52 120.29 -55.21
CA ALA A 225 -49.13 121.44 -54.59
C ALA A 225 -48.42 122.75 -55.02
N ALA A 226 -47.08 122.78 -54.98
CA ALA A 226 -46.27 123.91 -55.42
C ALA A 226 -46.47 124.22 -56.93
N ASP A 227 -46.53 123.21 -57.79
CA ASP A 227 -46.81 123.39 -59.24
C ASP A 227 -48.21 123.97 -59.50
N SER A 228 -49.20 123.64 -58.66
CA SER A 228 -50.55 124.21 -58.74
C SER A 228 -50.59 125.68 -58.30
N GLU A 229 -49.75 126.06 -57.33
CA GLU A 229 -49.54 127.44 -56.88
C GLU A 229 -48.90 128.29 -57.99
N ILE A 230 -47.88 127.74 -58.68
CA ILE A 230 -47.19 128.39 -59.81
C ILE A 230 -48.16 128.64 -60.97
N LYS A 231 -49.04 127.67 -61.30
CA LYS A 231 -50.07 127.85 -62.33
C LYS A 231 -51.11 128.92 -61.99
N LYS A 232 -51.45 129.09 -60.71
CA LYS A 232 -52.34 130.18 -60.25
C LYS A 232 -51.65 131.55 -60.40
N GLN A 233 -50.35 131.64 -60.06
CA GLN A 233 -49.58 132.88 -60.23
C GLN A 233 -49.39 133.27 -61.70
N GLN A 234 -49.25 132.30 -62.62
CA GLN A 234 -49.19 132.56 -64.06
C GLN A 234 -50.51 133.09 -64.66
N ARG A 235 -51.67 132.66 -64.15
CA ARG A 235 -52.98 133.18 -64.59
C ARG A 235 -53.22 134.63 -64.17
N LEU A 236 -52.83 134.98 -62.94
CA LEU A 236 -52.89 136.36 -62.44
C LEU A 236 -52.00 137.32 -63.25
N GLN A 237 -50.83 136.86 -63.73
CA GLN A 237 -49.95 137.66 -64.61
C GLN A 237 -50.50 137.85 -66.03
N GLN A 238 -51.32 136.94 -66.54
CA GLN A 238 -51.97 137.09 -67.86
C GLN A 238 -53.17 138.05 -67.79
N GLU A 239 -53.90 138.07 -66.67
CA GLU A 239 -55.00 139.02 -66.43
C GLU A 239 -54.52 140.46 -66.22
N THR A 240 -53.34 140.67 -65.64
CA THR A 240 -52.74 142.02 -65.51
C THR A 240 -52.24 142.58 -66.84
N LYS A 241 -51.70 141.73 -67.74
CA LYS A 241 -51.28 142.16 -69.09
C LYS A 241 -52.46 142.53 -69.99
N ALA A 242 -53.58 141.80 -69.90
CA ALA A 242 -54.80 142.12 -70.65
C ALA A 242 -55.51 143.41 -70.17
N ARG A 243 -55.23 143.87 -68.94
CA ARG A 243 -55.70 145.15 -68.40
C ARG A 243 -54.80 146.33 -68.80
N GLU A 244 -53.51 146.11 -69.02
CA GLU A 244 -52.57 147.15 -69.49
C GLU A 244 -52.81 147.54 -70.97
N ASP A 245 -53.21 146.60 -71.84
CA ASP A 245 -53.45 146.91 -73.26
C ASP A 245 -54.76 147.69 -73.49
N LYS A 246 -55.79 147.50 -72.65
CA LYS A 246 -57.05 148.27 -72.70
C LYS A 246 -56.92 149.70 -72.19
N LEU A 247 -55.98 149.97 -71.29
CA LEU A 247 -55.72 151.31 -70.75
C LEU A 247 -54.82 152.17 -71.66
N ARG A 248 -54.27 151.61 -72.76
CA ARG A 248 -53.48 152.36 -73.75
C ARG A 248 -54.31 152.90 -74.92
N GLU A 249 -55.51 152.38 -75.19
CA GLU A 249 -56.42 152.89 -76.23
C GLU A 249 -57.36 154.00 -75.71
N GLU A 250 -57.64 154.06 -74.40
CA GLU A 250 -58.57 155.04 -73.80
C GLU A 250 -57.91 156.39 -73.44
N LEU A 251 -56.60 156.57 -73.68
CA LEU A 251 -55.83 157.77 -73.30
C LEU A 251 -55.49 158.72 -74.47
N ALA A 252 -55.96 158.44 -75.69
CA ALA A 252 -55.62 159.21 -76.91
C ALA A 252 -56.80 159.90 -77.64
N ALA A 253 -58.02 159.84 -77.11
CA ALA A 253 -59.15 160.64 -77.62
C ALA A 253 -60.01 161.12 -76.43
N VAL A 254 -59.62 162.20 -75.75
CA VAL A 254 -60.08 163.59 -76.02
C VAL A 254 -61.45 163.82 -75.34
N VAL A 255 -61.69 164.84 -74.52
CA VAL A 255 -60.99 166.10 -74.25
C VAL A 255 -61.69 166.82 -73.09
N GLN A 256 -61.04 167.87 -72.60
CA GLN A 256 -61.58 169.02 -71.87
C GLN A 256 -63.04 168.95 -71.39
N ASN A 257 -63.15 169.09 -70.08
CA ASN A 257 -63.92 170.15 -69.40
C ASN A 257 -65.45 170.07 -69.52
N GLU A 258 -66.22 170.36 -68.49
CA GLU A 258 -65.90 170.84 -67.15
C GLU A 258 -67.17 170.71 -66.32
N ALA A 259 -66.94 170.41 -65.05
CA ALA A 259 -67.61 170.96 -63.89
C ALA A 259 -69.14 170.92 -63.84
N SER A 260 -69.63 170.06 -62.95
CA SER A 260 -70.68 170.52 -62.03
C SER A 260 -70.60 169.77 -60.68
N TRP A 261 -70.05 170.48 -59.69
CA TRP A 261 -70.30 170.42 -58.24
C TRP A 261 -69.63 169.38 -57.31
N GLN A 262 -69.21 169.96 -56.18
CA GLN A 262 -68.47 169.47 -55.03
C GLN A 262 -69.40 169.14 -53.83
N LYS A 263 -68.93 168.17 -53.02
CA LYS A 263 -68.99 168.09 -51.54
C LYS A 263 -70.34 168.14 -50.80
N LEU A 264 -70.71 167.01 -50.17
CA LEU A 264 -71.26 166.88 -48.80
C LEU A 264 -71.42 165.36 -48.51
N ALA A 265 -70.61 164.70 -47.67
CA ALA A 265 -70.68 164.70 -46.19
C ALA A 265 -72.08 164.26 -45.70
N ASP A 266 -72.29 163.17 -44.97
CA ASP A 266 -71.54 162.51 -43.89
C ASP A 266 -71.84 160.97 -43.86
N LYS A 267 -70.89 160.05 -43.61
CA LYS A 267 -70.40 159.53 -42.31
C LYS A 267 -71.50 158.97 -41.35
N ARG A 268 -71.57 157.64 -41.16
CA ARG A 268 -71.15 156.89 -39.93
C ARG A 268 -71.81 155.51 -39.70
N SER A 269 -70.95 154.51 -39.52
CA SER A 269 -70.82 153.54 -38.40
C SER A 269 -70.06 152.33 -38.96
N GLU A 270 -68.86 151.92 -38.56
CA GLU A 270 -68.18 151.88 -37.26
C GLU A 270 -69.06 151.39 -36.11
N GLU A 271 -69.02 150.06 -35.94
CA GLU A 271 -69.03 149.24 -34.71
C GLU A 271 -69.47 147.83 -35.15
N LEU A 272 -68.66 146.77 -35.16
CA LEU A 272 -67.89 146.22 -34.04
C LEU A 272 -66.89 145.16 -34.52
N SER A 273 -65.61 145.43 -34.29
CA SER A 273 -64.62 144.39 -33.94
C SER A 273 -64.55 144.37 -32.41
N ARG A 274 -65.14 143.36 -31.75
CA ARG A 274 -64.84 142.94 -30.35
C ARG A 274 -65.67 141.70 -29.97
N MET A 275 -65.02 140.74 -29.31
CA MET A 275 -65.51 139.46 -28.74
C MET A 275 -65.33 138.23 -29.67
N GLU A 276 -64.13 137.99 -30.19
CA GLU A 276 -63.23 136.99 -29.57
C GLU A 276 -63.05 137.21 -28.06
N ILE A 277 -63.85 136.51 -27.24
CA ILE A 277 -63.55 135.94 -25.91
C ILE A 277 -64.81 135.18 -25.47
N THR A 278 -64.78 133.86 -25.67
CA THR A 278 -65.12 132.86 -24.65
C THR A 278 -64.34 131.59 -24.98
N LEU A 279 -63.12 131.59 -24.48
CA LEU A 279 -62.43 130.40 -24.02
C LEU A 279 -63.31 129.71 -22.96
N MET A 280 -63.38 128.39 -23.01
CA MET A 280 -63.58 127.55 -21.81
C MET A 280 -64.88 127.73 -21.02
N GLU A 281 -65.96 127.09 -21.46
CA GLU A 281 -67.02 126.58 -20.57
C GLU A 281 -67.85 125.49 -21.27
N SER A 282 -67.18 124.39 -21.63
CA SER A 282 -67.85 123.09 -21.85
C SER A 282 -66.96 121.89 -21.51
N LYS A 283 -65.92 122.12 -20.68
CA LYS A 283 -65.08 121.08 -20.08
C LYS A 283 -65.54 120.64 -18.67
N GLU A 284 -66.73 121.03 -18.23
CA GLU A 284 -67.26 120.65 -16.90
C GLU A 284 -68.16 119.41 -16.86
N VAL A 285 -68.34 118.68 -17.97
CA VAL A 285 -68.98 117.34 -17.92
C VAL A 285 -67.98 116.20 -18.18
N ALA A 286 -66.72 116.51 -18.50
CA ALA A 286 -65.66 115.53 -18.77
C ALA A 286 -64.68 115.33 -17.59
N ALA A 287 -64.95 115.87 -16.39
CA ALA A 287 -64.13 115.67 -15.18
C ALA A 287 -64.75 114.72 -14.13
N GLY A 288 -65.97 114.23 -14.37
CA GLY A 288 -66.68 113.29 -13.49
C GLY A 288 -66.52 111.81 -13.85
N LEU A 289 -66.12 111.51 -15.10
CA LEU A 289 -66.00 110.13 -15.60
C LEU A 289 -64.54 109.63 -15.62
N GLU A 290 -63.54 110.50 -15.73
CA GLU A 290 -62.12 110.10 -15.67
C GLU A 290 -61.67 109.73 -14.24
N ARG A 291 -62.28 110.30 -13.19
CA ARG A 291 -61.98 109.91 -11.78
C ARG A 291 -62.61 108.57 -11.37
N LYS A 292 -63.72 108.15 -11.98
CA LYS A 292 -64.33 106.82 -11.73
C LYS A 292 -63.67 105.72 -12.57
N LEU A 293 -63.21 106.03 -13.77
CA LEU A 293 -62.39 105.12 -14.60
C LEU A 293 -60.99 104.90 -14.01
N ALA A 294 -60.36 105.94 -13.43
CA ALA A 294 -59.06 105.81 -12.75
C ALA A 294 -59.15 105.03 -11.43
N ALA A 295 -60.17 105.27 -10.59
CA ALA A 295 -60.38 104.51 -9.34
C ALA A 295 -60.73 103.03 -9.61
N SER A 296 -61.56 102.73 -10.62
CA SER A 296 -61.83 101.34 -11.01
C SER A 296 -60.63 100.66 -11.69
N ALA A 297 -59.76 101.42 -12.38
CA ALA A 297 -58.55 100.87 -12.99
C ALA A 297 -57.47 100.57 -11.94
N GLU A 298 -57.32 101.40 -10.90
CA GLU A 298 -56.41 101.18 -9.78
C GLU A 298 -56.86 100.01 -8.89
N GLU A 299 -58.17 99.85 -8.68
CA GLU A 299 -58.76 98.66 -8.06
C GLU A 299 -58.60 97.39 -8.92
N GLN A 300 -58.73 97.49 -10.26
CA GLN A 300 -58.46 96.35 -11.14
C GLN A 300 -56.98 95.99 -11.25
N GLU A 301 -56.07 96.95 -11.14
CA GLU A 301 -54.63 96.74 -11.21
C GLU A 301 -54.09 96.20 -9.88
N THR A 302 -54.61 96.65 -8.75
CA THR A 302 -54.31 96.04 -7.43
C THR A 302 -54.83 94.61 -7.32
N VAL A 303 -56.06 94.32 -7.81
CA VAL A 303 -56.61 92.95 -7.86
C VAL A 303 -55.87 92.07 -8.87
N LYS A 304 -55.44 92.61 -10.02
CA LYS A 304 -54.57 91.87 -10.96
C LYS A 304 -53.20 91.58 -10.37
N ASN A 305 -52.61 92.53 -9.65
CA ASN A 305 -51.31 92.35 -9.00
C ASN A 305 -51.40 91.35 -7.85
N SER A 306 -52.47 91.36 -7.05
CA SER A 306 -52.71 90.33 -6.03
C SER A 306 -53.00 88.96 -6.64
N LEU A 307 -53.77 88.90 -7.73
CA LEU A 307 -54.01 87.65 -8.47
C LEU A 307 -52.71 87.11 -9.10
N ALA A 308 -51.85 87.98 -9.63
CA ALA A 308 -50.56 87.61 -10.19
C ALA A 308 -49.58 87.14 -9.09
N GLN A 309 -49.59 87.76 -7.92
CA GLN A 309 -48.82 87.30 -6.75
C GLN A 309 -49.30 85.92 -6.29
N GLU A 310 -50.60 85.69 -6.18
CA GLU A 310 -51.14 84.37 -5.82
C GLU A 310 -50.88 83.32 -6.91
N GLN A 311 -50.95 83.68 -8.20
CA GLN A 311 -50.59 82.79 -9.31
C GLN A 311 -49.10 82.41 -9.30
N ASN A 312 -48.22 83.37 -8.98
CA ASN A 312 -46.80 83.10 -8.83
C ASN A 312 -46.54 82.21 -7.60
N ARG A 313 -47.23 82.45 -6.49
CA ARG A 313 -47.11 81.63 -5.29
C ARG A 313 -47.61 80.21 -5.48
N VAL A 314 -48.70 80.03 -6.23
CA VAL A 314 -49.18 78.71 -6.65
C VAL A 314 -48.17 78.03 -7.58
N ARG A 315 -47.54 78.75 -8.50
CA ARG A 315 -46.45 78.21 -9.34
C ARG A 315 -45.24 77.80 -8.51
N ASP A 316 -44.81 78.63 -7.57
CA ASP A 316 -43.69 78.33 -6.69
C ASP A 316 -43.98 77.08 -5.85
N LEU A 317 -45.16 77.01 -5.23
CA LEU A 317 -45.61 75.82 -4.50
C LEU A 317 -45.75 74.58 -5.40
N GLN A 318 -46.16 74.73 -6.66
CA GLN A 318 -46.17 73.63 -7.64
C GLN A 318 -44.76 73.16 -8.00
N THR A 319 -43.78 74.07 -8.10
CA THR A 319 -42.38 73.71 -8.32
C THR A 319 -41.74 73.07 -7.09
N GLU A 320 -42.13 73.48 -5.88
CA GLU A 320 -41.71 72.85 -4.64
C GLU A 320 -42.35 71.46 -4.48
N LEU A 321 -43.64 71.31 -4.80
CA LEU A 321 -44.32 70.01 -4.80
C LEU A 321 -43.70 69.05 -5.81
N SER A 322 -43.40 69.50 -7.03
CA SER A 322 -42.74 68.65 -8.04
C SER A 322 -41.29 68.34 -7.65
N GLY A 323 -40.58 69.28 -7.03
CA GLY A 323 -39.24 69.05 -6.48
C GLY A 323 -39.24 68.06 -5.30
N LEU A 324 -40.24 68.11 -4.42
CA LEU A 324 -40.41 67.14 -3.33
C LEU A 324 -40.84 65.77 -3.85
N GLN A 325 -41.71 65.72 -4.87
CA GLN A 325 -42.07 64.47 -5.54
C GLN A 325 -40.88 63.83 -6.25
N ALA A 326 -40.02 64.63 -6.89
CA ALA A 326 -38.78 64.12 -7.49
C ALA A 326 -37.82 63.55 -6.43
N LYS A 327 -37.63 64.25 -5.32
CA LYS A 327 -36.81 63.75 -4.19
C LYS A 327 -37.40 62.50 -3.54
N LEU A 328 -38.73 62.41 -3.42
CA LEU A 328 -39.41 61.22 -2.93
C LEU A 328 -39.19 60.03 -3.88
N ALA A 329 -39.33 60.25 -5.19
CA ALA A 329 -39.07 59.23 -6.20
C ALA A 329 -37.60 58.77 -6.23
N GLU A 330 -36.64 59.69 -6.07
CA GLU A 330 -35.22 59.35 -5.91
C GLU A 330 -34.97 58.54 -4.62
N ALA A 331 -35.62 58.89 -3.51
CA ALA A 331 -35.54 58.14 -2.25
C ALA A 331 -36.18 56.75 -2.35
N GLU A 332 -37.29 56.62 -3.07
CA GLU A 332 -37.94 55.33 -3.35
C GLU A 332 -37.05 54.45 -4.24
N GLN A 333 -36.49 55.00 -5.32
CA GLN A 333 -35.59 54.28 -6.22
C GLN A 333 -34.31 53.83 -5.49
N THR A 334 -33.72 54.68 -4.64
CA THR A 334 -32.56 54.29 -3.84
C THR A 334 -32.91 53.19 -2.84
N ASN A 335 -34.06 53.25 -2.16
CA ASN A 335 -34.52 52.17 -1.29
C ASN A 335 -34.75 50.85 -2.06
N GLU A 336 -35.30 50.89 -3.27
CA GLU A 336 -35.44 49.69 -4.12
C GLU A 336 -34.08 49.09 -4.51
N THR A 337 -33.09 49.93 -4.84
CA THR A 337 -31.73 49.46 -5.11
C THR A 337 -31.04 48.88 -3.87
N LEU A 338 -31.26 49.47 -2.70
CA LEU A 338 -30.73 48.96 -1.43
C LEU A 338 -31.39 47.64 -1.05
N PHE A 339 -32.71 47.52 -1.23
CA PHE A 339 -33.45 46.30 -0.95
C PHE A 339 -33.01 45.14 -1.85
N SER A 340 -32.84 45.39 -3.15
CA SER A 340 -32.33 44.38 -4.09
C SER A 340 -30.89 43.99 -3.77
N ASN A 341 -30.03 44.93 -3.36
CA ASN A 341 -28.67 44.65 -2.93
C ASN A 341 -28.64 43.83 -1.62
N ASP A 342 -29.46 44.18 -0.63
CA ASP A 342 -29.60 43.42 0.62
C ASP A 342 -30.09 41.99 0.36
N GLN A 343 -31.03 41.81 -0.56
CA GLN A 343 -31.49 40.49 -0.97
C GLN A 343 -30.35 39.69 -1.63
N PHE A 344 -29.59 40.31 -2.52
CA PHE A 344 -28.42 39.68 -3.15
C PHE A 344 -27.37 39.26 -2.12
N ILE A 345 -27.04 40.14 -1.17
CA ILE A 345 -26.09 39.86 -0.08
C ILE A 345 -26.59 38.70 0.80
N ARG A 346 -27.90 38.61 1.07
CA ARG A 346 -28.49 37.50 1.83
C ARG A 346 -28.36 36.18 1.09
N GLU A 347 -28.71 36.16 -0.20
CA GLU A 347 -28.60 34.97 -1.04
C GLU A 347 -27.14 34.50 -1.16
N ASP A 348 -26.19 35.43 -1.29
CA ASP A 348 -24.76 35.10 -1.34
C ASP A 348 -24.24 34.59 0.00
N ASN A 349 -24.64 35.21 1.12
CA ASN A 349 -24.31 34.70 2.46
C ASN A 349 -24.89 33.30 2.70
N GLU A 350 -26.10 33.00 2.21
CA GLU A 350 -26.66 31.64 2.29
C GLU A 350 -25.88 30.64 1.44
N ARG A 351 -25.42 31.03 0.26
CA ARG A 351 -24.55 30.18 -0.58
C ARG A 351 -23.22 29.90 0.11
N LEU A 352 -22.56 30.93 0.62
CA LEU A 352 -21.30 30.81 1.35
C LEU A 352 -21.46 29.94 2.61
N LYS A 353 -22.55 30.08 3.37
CA LYS A 353 -22.84 29.20 4.51
C LYS A 353 -22.94 27.73 4.10
N LYS A 354 -23.66 27.44 3.01
CA LYS A 354 -23.76 26.06 2.48
C LYS A 354 -22.41 25.51 2.02
N GLU A 355 -21.54 26.36 1.45
CA GLU A 355 -20.19 25.95 1.07
C GLU A 355 -19.30 25.69 2.29
N VAL A 356 -19.37 26.53 3.32
CA VAL A 356 -18.67 26.32 4.59
C VAL A 356 -19.14 25.03 5.27
N GLU A 357 -20.44 24.73 5.28
CA GLU A 357 -20.96 23.47 5.80
C GLU A 357 -20.46 22.26 5.01
N LYS A 358 -20.44 22.33 3.67
CA LYS A 358 -19.89 21.27 2.82
C LYS A 358 -18.40 21.05 3.06
N LEU A 359 -17.62 22.12 3.16
CA LEU A 359 -16.19 22.05 3.45
C LEU A 359 -15.93 21.53 4.87
N GLY A 360 -16.75 21.92 5.84
CA GLY A 360 -16.70 21.37 7.20
C GLY A 360 -16.96 19.88 7.23
N GLY A 361 -17.99 19.40 6.52
CA GLY A 361 -18.25 17.96 6.36
C GLY A 361 -17.09 17.22 5.66
N ARG A 362 -16.46 17.85 4.66
CA ARG A 362 -15.28 17.28 3.98
C ARG A 362 -14.07 17.22 4.90
N LEU A 363 -13.84 18.24 5.72
CA LEU A 363 -12.77 18.24 6.73
C LEU A 363 -12.98 17.16 7.77
N GLN A 364 -14.21 16.98 8.28
CA GLN A 364 -14.53 15.90 9.21
C GLN A 364 -14.30 14.50 8.60
N GLN A 365 -14.66 14.31 7.33
CA GLN A 365 -14.35 13.07 6.61
C GLN A 365 -12.84 12.84 6.52
N LEU A 366 -12.07 13.85 6.14
CA LEU A 366 -10.61 13.75 6.06
C LEU A 366 -9.96 13.49 7.43
N GLU A 367 -10.47 14.11 8.49
CA GLU A 367 -10.01 13.85 9.86
C GLU A 367 -10.32 12.41 10.29
N GLN A 368 -11.46 11.87 9.88
CA GLN A 368 -11.82 10.48 10.14
C GLN A 368 -10.91 9.53 9.33
N ASP A 369 -10.71 9.81 8.04
CA ASP A 369 -9.82 9.03 7.18
C ASP A 369 -8.39 9.02 7.75
N ILE A 370 -7.87 10.16 8.23
CA ILE A 370 -6.55 10.25 8.87
C ILE A 370 -6.47 9.37 10.12
N LYS A 371 -7.52 9.35 10.95
CA LYS A 371 -7.58 8.47 12.14
C LYS A 371 -7.60 7.00 11.74
N ASP A 372 -8.36 6.66 10.71
CA ASP A 372 -8.44 5.28 10.21
C ASP A 372 -7.10 4.83 9.61
N TYR A 373 -6.40 5.71 8.88
CA TYR A 373 -5.04 5.44 8.42
C TYR A 373 -4.02 5.31 9.55
N ALA A 374 -4.14 6.12 10.61
CA ALA A 374 -3.27 6.01 11.78
C ALA A 374 -3.50 4.67 12.52
N ALA A 375 -4.76 4.27 12.71
CA ALA A 375 -5.10 2.98 13.30
C ALA A 375 -4.56 1.81 12.46
N LEU A 376 -4.73 1.86 11.13
CA LEU A 376 -4.18 0.84 10.24
C LEU A 376 -2.64 0.79 10.33
N ALA A 377 -1.97 1.95 10.44
CA ALA A 377 -0.52 1.99 10.60
C ALA A 377 -0.05 1.34 11.92
N GLU A 378 -0.75 1.62 13.03
CA GLU A 378 -0.48 0.97 14.32
C GLU A 378 -0.68 -0.54 14.27
N GLU A 379 -1.76 -1.02 13.63
CA GLU A 379 -1.99 -2.46 13.44
C GLU A 379 -0.88 -3.13 12.63
N GLN A 380 -0.37 -2.46 11.58
CA GLN A 380 0.74 -2.96 10.77
C GLN A 380 2.07 -2.99 11.54
N GLU A 381 2.31 -2.01 12.41
CA GLU A 381 3.49 -1.97 13.26
C GLU A 381 3.44 -3.10 14.30
N GLN A 382 2.30 -3.30 14.96
CA GLN A 382 2.09 -4.43 15.89
C GLN A 382 2.26 -5.78 15.18
N ALA A 383 1.75 -5.92 13.96
CA ALA A 383 1.93 -7.14 13.17
C ALA A 383 3.40 -7.39 12.81
N ARG A 384 4.17 -6.34 12.52
CA ARG A 384 5.62 -6.43 12.31
C ARG A 384 6.36 -6.84 13.56
N GLU A 385 6.08 -6.19 14.70
CA GLU A 385 6.70 -6.54 15.97
C GLU A 385 6.42 -7.99 16.36
N ALA A 386 5.17 -8.45 16.20
CA ALA A 386 4.81 -9.85 16.43
C ALA A 386 5.55 -10.83 15.49
N ALA A 387 5.75 -10.45 14.23
CA ALA A 387 6.52 -11.24 13.27
C ALA A 387 8.02 -11.29 13.64
N GLU A 388 8.60 -10.17 14.08
CA GLU A 388 9.98 -10.12 14.56
C GLU A 388 10.20 -10.97 15.82
N ILE A 389 9.25 -10.94 16.76
CA ILE A 389 9.31 -11.78 17.97
C ILE A 389 9.30 -13.26 17.56
N ARG A 390 8.38 -13.66 16.68
CA ARG A 390 8.35 -15.05 16.17
C ARG A 390 9.67 -15.38 15.47
N GLU A 391 10.21 -14.52 14.61
CA GLU A 391 11.48 -14.80 13.95
C GLU A 391 12.62 -15.00 14.96
N ARG A 392 12.67 -14.21 16.04
CA ARG A 392 13.65 -14.39 17.12
C ARG A 392 13.47 -15.72 17.83
N GLU A 393 12.24 -16.09 18.20
CA GLU A 393 11.93 -17.40 18.81
C GLU A 393 12.38 -18.56 17.91
N TRP A 394 12.10 -18.48 16.61
CA TRP A 394 12.51 -19.49 15.65
C TRP A 394 14.04 -19.55 15.48
N ARG A 395 14.74 -18.41 15.51
CA ARG A 395 16.21 -18.36 15.50
C ARG A 395 16.81 -18.98 16.76
N GLU A 396 16.22 -18.74 17.93
CA GLU A 396 16.66 -19.35 19.19
C GLU A 396 16.44 -20.86 19.17
N GLN A 397 15.28 -21.32 18.71
CA GLN A 397 15.01 -22.76 18.56
C GLN A 397 15.97 -23.42 17.57
N LEU A 398 16.27 -22.76 16.45
CA LEU A 398 17.22 -23.27 15.46
C LEU A 398 18.64 -23.32 16.03
N ALA A 399 19.06 -22.30 16.79
CA ALA A 399 20.36 -22.30 17.46
C ALA A 399 20.46 -23.42 18.52
N LEU A 400 19.40 -23.69 19.28
CA LEU A 400 19.35 -24.82 20.22
C LEU A 400 19.46 -26.16 19.48
N ALA A 401 18.70 -26.33 18.38
CA ALA A 401 18.78 -27.54 17.56
C ALA A 401 20.17 -27.73 16.93
N GLU A 402 20.83 -26.65 16.51
CA GLU A 402 22.21 -26.69 16.01
C GLU A 402 23.21 -27.09 17.12
N GLN A 403 23.03 -26.59 18.35
CA GLN A 403 23.83 -27.00 19.49
C GLN A 403 23.64 -28.48 19.82
N GLU A 404 22.40 -28.97 19.86
CA GLU A 404 22.10 -30.38 20.05
C GLU A 404 22.75 -31.23 18.95
N LEU A 405 22.61 -30.85 17.68
CA LEU A 405 23.23 -31.55 16.56
C LEU A 405 24.76 -31.57 16.65
N ASN A 406 25.38 -30.49 17.10
CA ASN A 406 26.83 -30.49 17.34
C ASN A 406 27.21 -31.42 18.50
N SER A 407 26.44 -31.46 19.58
CA SER A 407 26.67 -32.43 20.66
C SER A 407 26.56 -33.88 20.16
N TRP A 408 25.57 -34.18 19.32
CA TRP A 408 25.45 -35.50 18.68
C TRP A 408 26.65 -35.81 17.78
N ARG A 409 27.12 -34.86 16.98
CA ARG A 409 28.33 -35.03 16.15
C ARG A 409 29.58 -35.28 16.99
N ASP A 410 29.71 -34.64 18.13
CA ASP A 410 30.84 -34.87 19.04
C ASP A 410 30.75 -36.26 19.66
N THR A 411 29.56 -36.70 20.10
CA THR A 411 29.37 -38.08 20.56
C THR A 411 29.63 -39.12 19.45
N GLU A 412 29.24 -38.83 18.21
CA GLU A 412 29.50 -39.71 17.07
C GLU A 412 31.01 -39.81 16.81
N ARG A 413 31.75 -38.70 16.88
CA ARG A 413 33.23 -38.70 16.77
C ARG A 413 33.88 -39.50 17.89
N GLU A 414 33.41 -39.34 19.13
CA GLU A 414 33.93 -40.11 20.27
C GLU A 414 33.70 -41.60 20.08
N LEU A 415 32.52 -42.01 19.64
CA LEU A 415 32.21 -43.41 19.34
C LEU A 415 33.05 -43.94 18.17
N GLN A 416 33.27 -43.13 17.12
CA GLN A 416 34.16 -43.50 16.01
C GLN A 416 35.60 -43.73 16.51
N LEU A 417 36.13 -42.85 17.35
CA LEU A 417 37.46 -43.02 17.96
C LEU A 417 37.53 -44.28 18.85
N GLN A 418 36.47 -44.58 19.61
CA GLN A 418 36.40 -45.81 20.40
C GLN A 418 36.41 -47.06 19.50
N ILE A 419 35.68 -47.04 18.39
CA ILE A 419 35.69 -48.14 17.41
C ILE A 419 37.07 -48.31 16.80
N GLU A 420 37.74 -47.21 16.40
CA GLU A 420 39.11 -47.28 15.88
C GLU A 420 40.08 -47.85 16.91
N ASN A 421 39.99 -47.42 18.18
CA ASN A 421 40.80 -47.97 19.25
C ASN A 421 40.55 -49.46 19.47
N TRP A 422 39.29 -49.91 19.51
CA TRP A 422 38.96 -51.33 19.63
C TRP A 422 39.43 -52.15 18.42
N GLN A 423 39.40 -51.59 17.22
CA GLN A 423 39.95 -52.24 16.04
C GLN A 423 41.47 -52.40 16.15
N LEU A 424 42.18 -51.38 16.65
CA LEU A 424 43.62 -51.45 16.91
C LEU A 424 43.96 -52.46 18.01
N GLU A 425 43.21 -52.48 19.11
CA GLU A 425 43.38 -53.44 20.19
C GLU A 425 43.11 -54.87 19.72
N SER A 426 42.06 -55.08 18.91
CA SER A 426 41.74 -56.38 18.31
C SER A 426 42.82 -56.82 17.32
N ALA A 427 43.35 -55.91 16.51
CA ALA A 427 44.46 -56.19 15.59
C ALA A 427 45.74 -56.56 16.36
N ALA A 428 46.11 -55.78 17.38
CA ALA A 428 47.26 -56.06 18.24
C ALA A 428 47.10 -57.39 19.00
N GLY A 429 45.90 -57.67 19.52
CA GLY A 429 45.57 -58.97 20.11
C GLY A 429 45.69 -60.12 19.11
N GLY A 430 45.25 -59.91 17.87
CA GLY A 430 45.39 -60.86 16.77
C GLY A 430 46.86 -61.16 16.44
N GLU A 431 47.71 -60.13 16.34
CA GLU A 431 49.15 -60.27 16.13
C GLU A 431 49.83 -61.01 17.28
N GLN A 432 49.46 -60.71 18.54
CA GLN A 432 49.97 -61.43 19.70
C GLN A 432 49.59 -62.92 19.67
N VAL A 433 48.36 -63.26 19.27
CA VAL A 433 47.93 -64.65 19.13
C VAL A 433 48.69 -65.36 18.01
N LEU A 434 48.99 -64.67 16.90
CA LEU A 434 49.81 -65.24 15.82
C LEU A 434 51.25 -65.49 16.28
N ALA A 435 51.88 -64.52 16.96
CA ALA A 435 53.22 -64.68 17.51
C ALA A 435 53.28 -65.85 18.51
N LEU A 436 52.32 -65.95 19.43
CA LEU A 436 52.25 -67.08 20.37
C LEU A 436 52.00 -68.42 19.66
N ARG A 437 51.28 -68.44 18.55
CA ARG A 437 51.12 -69.66 17.73
C ARG A 437 52.43 -70.05 17.07
N GLU A 438 53.17 -69.10 16.51
CA GLU A 438 54.50 -69.34 15.93
C GLU A 438 55.48 -69.87 16.99
N ASP A 439 55.56 -69.21 18.15
CA ASP A 439 56.37 -69.66 19.28
C ASP A 439 55.98 -71.08 19.72
N TYR A 440 54.68 -71.38 19.80
CA TYR A 440 54.20 -72.71 20.15
C TYR A 440 54.56 -73.77 19.11
N GLU A 441 54.49 -73.44 17.82
CA GLU A 441 54.94 -74.31 16.74
C GLU A 441 56.46 -74.56 16.79
N GLU A 442 57.26 -73.56 17.16
CA GLU A 442 58.70 -73.72 17.38
C GLU A 442 58.98 -74.66 18.55
N VAL A 443 58.32 -74.46 19.69
CA VAL A 443 58.44 -75.36 20.85
C VAL A 443 58.02 -76.78 20.50
N LEU A 444 56.97 -76.97 19.70
CA LEU A 444 56.57 -78.29 19.22
C LEU A 444 57.66 -78.93 18.35
N LYS A 445 58.28 -78.18 17.44
CA LYS A 445 59.41 -78.67 16.62
C LYS A 445 60.62 -79.03 17.49
N GLU A 446 60.92 -78.23 18.51
CA GLU A 446 61.99 -78.54 19.46
C GLU A 446 61.68 -79.78 20.29
N ARG A 447 60.45 -79.92 20.79
CA ARG A 447 59.98 -81.14 21.46
C ARG A 447 60.16 -82.36 20.57
N ASP A 448 59.78 -82.28 19.29
CA ASP A 448 59.89 -83.39 18.35
C ASP A 448 61.36 -83.75 18.07
N ARG A 449 62.23 -82.74 17.90
CA ARG A 449 63.68 -82.95 17.78
C ARG A 449 64.26 -83.64 19.02
N LEU A 450 63.91 -83.17 20.22
CA LEU A 450 64.36 -83.77 21.47
C LEU A 450 63.81 -85.19 21.64
N ALA A 451 62.58 -85.45 21.22
CA ALA A 451 62.00 -86.79 21.24
C ALA A 451 62.75 -87.75 20.28
N ASP A 452 63.12 -87.28 19.09
CA ASP A 452 63.93 -88.04 18.14
C ASP A 452 65.35 -88.29 18.68
N GLU A 453 65.98 -87.29 19.30
CA GLU A 453 67.29 -87.45 19.97
C GLU A 453 67.21 -88.46 21.11
N LEU A 454 66.19 -88.37 21.97
CA LEU A 454 65.96 -89.35 23.04
C LEU A 454 65.73 -90.75 22.49
N LYS A 455 65.03 -90.88 21.37
CA LYS A 455 64.84 -92.16 20.70
C LYS A 455 66.16 -92.72 20.17
N GLN A 456 66.98 -91.91 19.51
CA GLN A 456 68.30 -92.33 19.04
C GLN A 456 69.20 -92.77 20.20
N ILE A 457 69.16 -92.03 21.31
CA ILE A 457 69.88 -92.38 22.53
C ILE A 457 69.36 -93.72 23.08
N SER A 458 68.04 -93.91 23.16
CA SER A 458 67.43 -95.18 23.58
C SER A 458 67.87 -96.34 22.70
N ASP A 459 67.81 -96.20 21.38
CA ASP A 459 68.23 -97.22 20.41
C ASP A 459 69.73 -97.54 20.59
N SER A 460 70.58 -96.52 20.84
CA SER A 460 72.01 -96.73 21.12
C SER A 460 72.25 -97.46 22.45
N PHE A 461 71.47 -97.14 23.49
CA PHE A 461 71.54 -97.85 24.77
C PHE A 461 71.09 -99.31 24.63
N GLU A 462 70.09 -99.60 23.80
CA GLU A 462 69.68 -100.97 23.49
C GLU A 462 70.81 -101.75 22.82
N ILE A 463 71.47 -101.16 21.81
CA ILE A 463 72.63 -101.78 21.13
C ILE A 463 73.75 -102.06 22.12
N VAL A 464 74.17 -101.04 22.89
CA VAL A 464 75.26 -101.19 23.88
C VAL A 464 74.89 -102.22 24.95
N SER A 465 73.62 -102.28 25.38
CA SER A 465 73.14 -103.30 26.32
C SER A 465 73.20 -104.72 25.72
N HIS A 466 72.88 -104.87 24.43
CA HIS A 466 73.00 -106.13 23.71
C HIS A 466 74.46 -106.54 23.53
N GLU A 467 75.33 -105.62 23.13
CA GLU A 467 76.78 -105.84 23.03
C GLU A 467 77.38 -106.23 24.38
N TYR A 468 76.99 -105.54 25.47
CA TYR A 468 77.43 -105.89 26.83
C TYR A 468 76.96 -107.30 27.24
N ARG A 469 75.71 -107.67 26.93
CA ARG A 469 75.20 -109.03 27.17
C ARG A 469 75.96 -110.08 26.37
N LEU A 470 76.27 -109.82 25.10
CA LEU A 470 77.08 -110.73 24.28
C LEU A 470 78.48 -110.88 24.85
N LEU A 471 79.12 -109.78 25.27
CA LEU A 471 80.44 -109.81 25.88
C LEU A 471 80.44 -110.58 27.22
N GLN A 472 79.38 -110.45 28.02
CA GLN A 472 79.20 -111.27 29.22
C GLN A 472 79.12 -112.76 28.87
N VAL A 473 78.31 -113.14 27.88
CA VAL A 473 78.21 -114.53 27.42
C VAL A 473 79.55 -115.04 26.86
N GLU A 474 80.28 -114.23 26.09
CA GLU A 474 81.61 -114.59 25.60
C GLU A 474 82.62 -114.79 26.73
N ARG A 475 82.55 -113.94 27.77
CA ARG A 475 83.38 -114.06 28.96
C ARG A 475 83.04 -115.33 29.75
N ASP A 476 81.77 -115.63 29.94
CA ASP A 476 81.29 -116.84 30.64
C ASP A 476 81.68 -118.10 29.85
N MET A 477 81.47 -118.11 28.53
CA MET A 477 81.94 -119.19 27.64
C MET A 477 83.46 -119.37 27.67
N SER A 478 84.22 -118.29 27.81
CA SER A 478 85.67 -118.35 27.93
C SER A 478 86.12 -118.90 29.27
N LEU A 479 85.38 -118.57 30.35
CA LEU A 479 85.57 -119.15 31.68
C LEU A 479 85.24 -120.65 31.67
N GLU A 480 84.10 -121.06 31.13
CA GLU A 480 83.72 -122.48 30.99
C GLU A 480 84.74 -123.27 30.16
N LYS A 481 85.26 -122.68 29.07
CA LYS A 481 86.35 -123.29 28.28
C LYS A 481 87.64 -123.41 29.09
N SER A 482 87.97 -122.42 29.92
CA SER A 482 89.12 -122.48 30.82
C SER A 482 88.94 -123.58 31.86
N GLU A 483 87.77 -123.65 32.50
CA GLU A 483 87.42 -124.68 33.48
C GLU A 483 87.42 -126.08 32.85
N SER A 484 86.90 -126.23 31.63
CA SER A 484 86.94 -127.51 30.90
C SER A 484 88.37 -127.93 30.58
N ARG A 485 89.23 -126.99 30.15
CA ARG A 485 90.66 -127.25 29.92
C ARG A 485 91.39 -127.58 31.22
N GLU A 486 91.07 -126.92 32.32
CA GLU A 486 91.60 -127.24 33.64
C GLU A 486 91.16 -128.63 34.09
N ALA A 487 89.90 -129.00 33.88
CA ALA A 487 89.39 -130.34 34.20
C ALA A 487 90.06 -131.43 33.33
N GLU A 488 90.25 -131.18 32.04
CA GLU A 488 91.03 -132.06 31.15
C GLU A 488 92.49 -132.17 31.59
N TYR A 489 93.12 -131.06 31.98
CA TYR A 489 94.47 -131.06 32.51
C TYR A 489 94.57 -131.86 33.83
N GLN A 490 93.59 -131.74 34.73
CA GLN A 490 93.54 -132.56 35.94
C GLN A 490 93.34 -134.04 35.63
N ARG A 491 92.44 -134.40 34.71
CA ARG A 491 92.28 -135.80 34.26
C ARG A 491 93.57 -136.34 33.67
N LEU A 492 94.24 -135.59 32.79
CA LEU A 492 95.49 -136.01 32.19
C LEU A 492 96.59 -136.13 33.24
N LYS A 493 96.59 -135.28 34.27
CA LYS A 493 97.51 -135.39 35.41
C LYS A 493 97.22 -136.61 36.27
N GLU A 494 95.96 -136.94 36.51
CA GLU A 494 95.54 -138.17 37.18
C GLU A 494 95.93 -139.40 36.37
N ASP A 495 95.69 -139.40 35.06
CA ASP A 495 96.07 -140.51 34.18
C ASP A 495 97.59 -140.62 34.04
N TYR A 496 98.33 -139.50 34.00
CA TYR A 496 99.80 -139.51 34.08
C TYR A 496 100.27 -140.07 35.42
N ALA A 497 99.61 -139.73 36.53
CA ALA A 497 99.94 -140.29 37.85
C ALA A 497 99.63 -141.80 37.91
N LYS A 498 98.54 -142.27 37.31
CA LYS A 498 98.26 -143.70 37.16
C LYS A 498 99.33 -144.39 36.32
N LEU A 499 99.69 -143.82 35.16
CA LEU A 499 100.72 -144.37 34.30
C LEU A 499 102.10 -144.35 34.96
N GLN A 500 102.37 -143.35 35.80
CA GLN A 500 103.58 -143.27 36.61
C GLN A 500 103.58 -144.33 37.72
N ASN A 501 102.43 -144.57 38.37
CA ASN A 501 102.29 -145.67 39.33
C ASN A 501 102.47 -147.02 38.65
N GLU A 502 101.83 -147.23 37.50
CA GLU A 502 102.04 -148.43 36.67
C GLU A 502 103.52 -148.52 36.32
N TYR A 503 104.16 -147.50 35.77
CA TYR A 503 105.59 -147.51 35.43
C TYR A 503 106.48 -147.83 36.63
N ASN A 504 106.14 -147.34 37.83
CA ASN A 504 106.84 -147.70 39.06
C ASN A 504 106.62 -149.18 39.43
N GLU A 505 105.41 -149.72 39.25
CA GLU A 505 105.11 -151.16 39.42
C GLU A 505 105.85 -152.02 38.37
N TRP A 506 105.99 -151.54 37.13
CA TRP A 506 106.81 -152.19 36.10
C TRP A 506 108.30 -152.15 36.45
N ILE A 507 108.80 -151.08 37.09
CA ILE A 507 110.18 -151.03 37.61
C ILE A 507 110.36 -152.03 38.77
N GLU A 508 109.42 -152.11 39.72
CA GLU A 508 109.48 -153.09 40.82
C GLU A 508 109.45 -154.55 40.30
N LEU A 509 108.76 -154.81 39.19
CA LEU A 509 108.74 -156.12 38.53
C LEU A 509 110.04 -156.45 37.77
N ILE A 510 110.84 -155.44 37.39
CA ILE A 510 112.15 -155.63 36.75
C ILE A 510 113.27 -155.82 37.80
N GLU A 511 113.07 -155.38 39.05
CA GLU A 511 114.03 -155.54 40.14
C GLU A 511 113.91 -156.88 40.92
N GLN A 512 113.00 -157.78 40.51
CA GLN A 512 112.83 -159.13 41.11
C GLN A 512 113.37 -160.31 40.26
N ASP A 513 114.05 -160.04 39.15
CA ASP A 513 115.05 -160.95 38.55
C ASP A 513 116.45 -160.61 39.07
#